data_AF-A0ABD0NC32-F1
#
_entry.id   AF-A0ABD0NC32-F1
#
_cell.length_a   1.000
_cell.length_b   1.000
_cell.length_c   1.000
_cell.angle_alpha   90.00
_cell.angle_beta   90.00
_cell.angle_gamma   90.00
#
_symmetry.space_group_name_H-M   'P 1'
#
loop_
_entity.id
_entity.type
_entity.pdbx_description
1 polymer ?
#
loop_
_entity_poly.entity_id
_entity_poly.type
_entity_poly.pdbx_seq_one_letter_code
_entity_poly.pdbx_strand_id
1 'polypeptide(L)' 'IEEEGCAALISALRSNPSHLRELNLNHNKPGDLGVKLLSALLEDPHCKLEKL' A
#
# COMPACT_ATOMS: atom_id res chain seq x y z
N ILE A 1 1.33 -1.06 -12.49
CA ILE A 1 1.10 0.07 -11.55
C ILE A 1 2.22 1.06 -11.81
N GLU A 2 1.88 2.24 -12.33
CA GLU A 2 2.76 3.42 -12.30
C GLU A 2 2.65 4.06 -10.90
N GLU A 3 3.51 5.01 -10.55
CA GLU A 3 3.60 5.58 -9.18
C GLU A 3 2.24 6.14 -8.70
N GLU A 4 1.44 6.72 -9.59
CA GLU A 4 0.06 7.16 -9.34
C GLU A 4 -0.86 6.02 -8.87
N GLY A 5 -0.67 4.81 -9.39
CA GLY A 5 -1.45 3.64 -8.99
C GLY A 5 -1.15 3.22 -7.56
N CYS A 6 0.12 3.34 -7.13
CA CYS A 6 0.50 3.13 -5.73
C CYS A 6 -0.11 4.21 -4.83
N ALA A 7 -0.03 5.48 -5.22
CA ALA A 7 -0.62 6.57 -4.44
C ALA A 7 -2.14 6.40 -4.25
N ALA A 8 -2.86 6.04 -5.33
CA ALA A 8 -4.29 5.78 -5.27
C ALA A 8 -4.62 4.58 -4.36
N LEU A 9 -3.87 3.50 -4.45
CA LEU A 9 -4.03 2.32 -3.60
C LEU A 9 -3.88 2.67 -2.12
N ILE A 10 -2.84 3.43 -1.76
CA ILE A 10 -2.60 3.83 -0.36
C ILE A 10 -3.67 4.77 0.15
N SER A 11 -4.11 5.73 -0.67
CA SER A 11 -5.22 6.62 -0.32
C SER A 11 -6.50 5.81 -0.01
N ALA A 12 -6.81 4.80 -0.82
CA ALA A 12 -7.94 3.91 -0.58
C ALA A 12 -7.79 3.11 0.73
N LEU A 13 -6.60 2.56 0.99
CA LEU A 13 -6.31 1.78 2.21
C LEU A 13 -6.38 2.63 3.49
N ARG A 14 -6.01 3.91 3.42
CA ARG A 14 -6.10 4.85 4.55
C ARG A 14 -7.52 5.36 4.76
N SER A 15 -8.21 5.75 3.68
CA SER A 15 -9.57 6.33 3.76
C SER A 15 -10.62 5.31 4.20
N ASN A 16 -10.39 4.03 3.91
CA ASN A 16 -11.21 2.94 4.41
C ASN A 16 -10.26 1.89 4.97
N PRO A 17 -9.94 1.91 6.28
CA PRO A 17 -9.02 0.97 6.90
C PRO A 17 -9.58 -0.44 6.75
N SER A 18 -9.22 -1.04 5.63
CA SER A 18 -9.87 -2.23 5.12
C SER A 18 -9.56 -3.40 6.04
N HIS A 19 -10.40 -4.42 6.00
CA HIS A 19 -10.06 -5.71 6.60
C HIS A 19 -9.00 -6.49 5.80
N LEU A 20 -8.37 -5.85 4.80
CA LEU A 20 -7.32 -6.45 3.99
C LEU A 20 -6.09 -6.68 4.87
N ARG A 21 -5.74 -7.95 5.02
CA ARG A 21 -4.56 -8.40 5.77
C ARG A 21 -3.41 -8.78 4.86
N GLU A 22 -3.68 -9.10 3.60
CA GLU A 22 -2.66 -9.50 2.64
C GLU A 22 -2.83 -8.71 1.34
N LEU A 23 -1.74 -8.12 0.85
CA LEU A 23 -1.69 -7.43 -0.43
C LEU A 23 -0.55 -8.02 -1.25
N ASN A 24 -0.82 -8.62 -2.40
CA ASN A 24 0.23 -9.19 -3.24
C ASN A 24 0.58 -8.24 -4.39
N LEU A 25 1.85 -7.83 -4.48
CA LEU A 25 2.37 -6.96 -5.53
C LEU A 25 3.41 -7.62 -6.44
N ASN A 26 3.55 -8.96 -6.45
CA ASN A 26 4.64 -9.68 -7.15
C ASN A 26 4.77 -9.36 -8.65
N HIS A 27 3.68 -9.02 -9.33
CA HIS A 27 3.68 -8.65 -10.75
C HIS A 27 3.51 -7.14 -10.99
N ASN A 28 3.67 -6.34 -9.93
CA ASN A 28 3.68 -4.89 -9.99
C ASN A 28 5.08 -4.36 -9.74
N LYS A 29 5.42 -3.25 -10.40
CA LYS A 29 6.64 -2.49 -10.16
C LYS A 29 6.25 -1.17 -9.52
N PRO A 30 6.19 -1.08 -8.18
CA PRO A 30 5.77 0.13 -7.49
C PRO A 30 6.71 1.33 -7.71
N GLY A 31 7.95 1.09 -8.15
CA GLY A 31 8.97 2.13 -8.26
C GLY A 31 9.41 2.64 -6.90
N ASP A 32 10.36 3.57 -6.87
CA ASP A 32 10.94 4.06 -5.62
C ASP A 32 9.92 4.85 -4.78
N LEU A 33 9.07 5.67 -5.42
CA LEU A 33 8.02 6.37 -4.69
C LEU A 33 6.96 5.41 -4.17
N GLY A 34 6.54 4.42 -4.97
CA GLY A 34 5.57 3.42 -4.51
C GLY A 34 6.08 2.60 -3.33
N VAL A 35 7.36 2.23 -3.30
CA VAL A 35 7.98 1.53 -2.14
C VAL A 35 8.01 2.42 -0.90
N LYS A 36 8.38 3.70 -1.04
CA LYS A 36 8.35 4.66 0.09
C LYS A 36 6.94 4.84 0.64
N LEU A 37 5.96 4.99 -0.25
CA LEU A 37 4.55 5.11 0.10
C LEU A 37 4.07 3.86 0.85
N LEU A 38 4.39 2.66 0.35
CA LEU A 38 4.02 1.39 0.99
C LEU A 38 4.66 1.24 2.38
N SER A 39 5.92 1.65 2.52
CA SER A 39 6.61 1.64 3.82
C SER A 39 5.90 2.57 4.82
N ALA A 40 5.56 3.79 4.40
CA ALA A 40 4.82 4.74 5.22
C ALA A 40 3.38 4.28 5.55
N LEU A 41 2.78 3.41 4.73
CA LEU A 41 1.50 2.78 5.05
C LEU A 41 1.66 1.68 6.11
N LEU A 42 2.71 0.86 6.04
CA LEU A 42 2.98 -0.19 7.03
C LEU A 42 3.35 0.38 8.40
N GLU A 43 3.92 1.58 8.45
CA GLU A 43 4.18 2.32 9.68
C GLU A 43 2.91 2.97 10.27
N ASP A 44 1.81 3.05 9.53
CA ASP A 44 0.56 3.63 10.04
C ASP A 44 -0.08 2.67 11.06
N PRO A 45 -0.36 3.11 12.30
CA PRO A 45 -0.94 2.25 13.33
C PRO A 45 -2.36 1.77 13.01
N HIS A 46 -3.05 2.39 12.05
CA HIS A 46 -4.35 1.96 11.57
C HIS A 46 -4.25 0.93 10.44
N CYS A 47 -3.05 0.71 9.91
CA CYS A 47 -2.81 -0.30 8.89
C CYS A 47 -2.95 -1.70 9.49
N LYS A 48 -3.74 -2.54 8.83
CA LYS A 48 -4.04 -3.92 9.25
C LYS A 48 -3.39 -4.96 8.33
N LEU A 49 -2.53 -4.52 7.43
CA LEU A 49 -1.76 -5.41 6.56
C LEU A 49 -0.76 -6.20 7.40
N GLU A 50 -0.91 -7.52 7.36
CA GLU A 50 -0.02 -8.49 8.00
C GLU A 50 0.99 -9.03 6.98
N LYS A 51 0.67 -8.96 5.68
CA LYS A 51 1.51 -9.47 4.59
C LYS A 51 1.47 -8.59 3.34
N LEU A 52 2.64 -8.38 2.75
CA LEU A 52 2.87 -7.66 1.48
C LEU A 52 3.68 -8.54 0.52
#